data_AF-A0A6G0EFQ3-F1
#
_entry.id   AF-A0A6G0EFQ3-F1
#
_cell.length_a   1.000
_cell.length_b   1.000
_cell.length_c   1.000
_cell.angle_alpha   90.00
_cell.angle_beta   90.00
_cell.angle_gamma   90.00
#
_symmetry.space_group_name_H-M   'P 1'
#
loop_
_entity.id
_entity.type
_entity.pdbx_description
1 polymer ?
#
loop_
_entity_poly.entity_id
_entity_poly.type
_entity_poly.pdbx_seq_one_letter_code
_entity_poly.pdbx_strand_id
1 'polypeptide(L)'
;MVPIRLVVVVALLSLPVTAGAAVSFYPAAVVSSFDANTGDVPVVVDLSSEAERTPIETLDDAESYVTVPSTASVGTSTLVPEPTWTDTDADGLTDRLEVSLGTDSTAADTDSDGLDDWTEVLRHDTDPLDADSDGDSFFDGTEHRLGLDPTVPERPSTLDTDGDGLPDDIERRIGTNRTVADTDGDGLSDGAEVYGAPRQFPDADPLHKDLYFEVDAYHTVTVNQTALDRTAAFFASAPVDNPDGTTGFAVHFVVDETDLTTPPAANVRDNGAVTAHFDGAARGYLYIYLAETVSIGDRGVRASANYGRIAMAGDDQTDRLYVHEIGHLLGVHGSDGPGVDSYEASVDEYPSIMSYEYLNSNRKLRMAAGDESPKSNDDWDDISRRFARWIDTAGLDSEPVANRQTASDTAPPSQATDRHTREQHARFR
;
A
#
# COMPACT_ATOMS: atom_id res chain seq x y z
N MET A 1 -6.68 -5.53 50.81
CA MET A 1 -7.50 -4.83 49.80
C MET A 1 -6.58 -3.93 48.99
N VAL A 2 -6.52 -4.14 47.67
CA VAL A 2 -6.22 -3.18 46.56
C VAL A 2 -5.04 -2.18 46.70
N PRO A 3 -4.20 -1.94 45.67
CA PRO A 3 -3.54 -2.83 44.72
C PRO A 3 -1.99 -2.65 44.79
N ILE A 4 -1.21 -3.29 43.91
CA ILE A 4 0.17 -2.84 43.60
C ILE A 4 0.17 -2.23 42.20
N ARG A 5 0.70 -1.00 42.07
CA ARG A 5 1.02 -0.35 40.79
C ARG A 5 2.52 -0.07 40.72
N LEU A 6 3.06 -0.24 39.52
CA LEU A 6 4.44 0.01 39.11
C LEU A 6 4.84 1.49 39.29
N VAL A 7 6.06 1.75 39.77
CA VAL A 7 6.77 3.03 39.53
C VAL A 7 8.27 2.73 39.32
N VAL A 8 8.75 3.01 38.12
CA VAL A 8 10.18 3.04 37.76
C VAL A 8 10.59 4.51 37.65
N VAL A 9 11.53 4.99 38.46
CA VAL A 9 12.07 6.36 38.35
C VAL A 9 13.57 6.41 38.66
N VAL A 10 14.35 6.65 37.59
CA VAL A 10 15.56 7.48 37.48
C VAL A 10 16.78 7.17 38.38
N ALA A 11 17.88 6.80 37.71
CA ALA A 11 19.23 6.98 38.24
C ALA A 11 19.70 8.44 38.01
N LEU A 12 20.15 9.09 39.09
CA LEU A 12 20.87 10.37 39.02
C LEU A 12 22.31 10.16 39.49
N LEU A 13 23.26 10.44 38.61
CA LEU A 13 24.68 10.21 38.81
C LEU A 13 25.32 11.46 39.42
N SER A 14 25.84 11.34 40.65
CA SER A 14 26.62 12.40 41.30
C SER A 14 27.89 11.84 41.96
N LEU A 15 29.03 12.17 41.37
CA LEU A 15 30.36 12.14 42.00
C LEU A 15 30.72 13.59 42.44
N PRO A 16 31.79 13.84 43.24
CA PRO A 16 32.75 12.90 43.84
C PRO A 16 32.95 13.10 45.38
N VAL A 17 33.78 12.26 46.01
CA VAL A 17 35.02 12.67 46.74
C VAL A 17 35.70 11.46 47.44
N THR A 18 37.03 11.43 47.29
CA THR A 18 38.10 10.59 47.86
C THR A 18 38.14 10.52 49.40
N ALA A 19 38.81 9.57 50.08
CA ALA A 19 39.68 8.43 49.70
C ALA A 19 39.85 7.41 50.86
N GLY A 20 40.31 6.18 50.57
CA GLY A 20 40.94 5.29 51.58
C GLY A 20 41.08 3.80 51.20
N ALA A 21 42.30 3.36 50.82
CA ALA A 21 42.78 1.97 50.58
C ALA A 21 42.14 1.20 49.38
N ALA A 22 42.86 0.92 48.26
CA ALA A 22 43.94 -0.08 48.02
C ALA A 22 43.40 -1.39 47.38
N VAL A 23 43.91 -2.01 46.31
CA VAL A 23 45.06 -1.78 45.38
C VAL A 23 44.75 -2.35 43.96
N SER A 24 45.53 -1.89 42.97
CA SER A 24 45.52 -1.99 41.48
C SER A 24 45.19 -3.28 40.67
N PHE A 25 44.37 -3.05 39.62
CA PHE A 25 44.53 -3.32 38.15
C PHE A 25 45.02 -4.67 37.53
N TYR A 26 44.13 -5.28 36.72
CA TYR A 26 44.20 -5.70 35.28
C TYR A 26 45.57 -5.83 34.54
N PRO A 27 45.76 -6.78 33.59
CA PRO A 27 45.06 -6.78 32.28
C PRO A 27 44.66 -8.16 31.69
N ALA A 28 44.30 -8.17 30.40
CA ALA A 28 43.48 -9.19 29.73
C ALA A 28 44.23 -10.26 28.90
N ALA A 29 43.44 -11.25 28.47
CA ALA A 29 43.51 -11.99 27.18
C ALA A 29 44.18 -13.39 27.11
N VAL A 30 43.67 -14.14 26.11
CA VAL A 30 44.21 -15.32 25.41
C VAL A 30 44.05 -16.73 26.03
N VAL A 31 43.13 -17.48 25.40
CA VAL A 31 43.15 -18.91 25.02
C VAL A 31 44.35 -19.78 25.43
N SER A 32 44.06 -20.92 26.09
CA SER A 32 44.69 -22.24 25.88
C SER A 32 43.91 -23.28 26.71
N SER A 33 43.22 -24.25 26.11
CA SER A 33 43.75 -25.55 25.67
C SER A 33 44.54 -26.32 26.74
N PHE A 34 43.91 -27.33 27.36
CA PHE A 34 44.56 -28.61 27.62
C PHE A 34 43.51 -29.73 27.84
N ASP A 35 43.65 -30.81 27.10
CA ASP A 35 42.96 -32.09 27.32
C ASP A 35 43.94 -33.05 28.02
N ALA A 36 43.47 -33.77 29.03
CA ALA A 36 44.00 -35.08 29.40
C ALA A 36 43.01 -35.85 30.31
N ASN A 37 42.09 -36.60 29.71
CA ASN A 37 41.58 -37.89 30.23
C ASN A 37 41.50 -38.10 31.77
N THR A 38 40.37 -37.74 32.36
CA THR A 38 39.67 -38.60 33.33
C THR A 38 38.17 -38.41 33.16
N GLY A 39 37.45 -39.48 32.80
CA GLY A 39 35.99 -39.44 32.70
C GLY A 39 35.34 -39.30 34.09
N ASP A 40 34.24 -38.57 34.16
CA ASP A 40 32.91 -39.19 34.21
C ASP A 40 31.82 -38.11 34.05
N VAL A 41 30.73 -38.45 33.35
CA VAL A 41 29.56 -37.58 33.15
C VAL A 41 28.48 -37.97 34.15
N PRO A 42 27.87 -36.99 34.84
CA PRO A 42 26.42 -36.89 34.80
C PRO A 42 25.94 -35.43 34.67
N VAL A 43 24.73 -35.10 34.22
CA VAL A 43 23.64 -35.76 33.48
C VAL A 43 22.79 -34.60 32.90
N VAL A 44 22.09 -34.80 31.78
CA VAL A 44 21.21 -33.79 31.15
C VAL A 44 19.76 -33.94 31.67
N VAL A 45 18.88 -32.99 31.32
CA VAL A 45 17.40 -33.01 31.46
C VAL A 45 16.97 -32.60 32.88
N ASP A 46 16.56 -31.35 33.08
CA ASP A 46 15.23 -30.77 32.80
C ASP A 46 14.13 -31.34 33.72
N LEU A 47 13.36 -30.40 34.29
CA LEU A 47 12.17 -30.65 35.10
C LEU A 47 11.06 -29.71 34.61
N SER A 48 10.50 -30.05 33.46
CA SER A 48 9.14 -29.65 33.11
C SER A 48 8.14 -30.43 33.98
N SER A 49 7.45 -29.74 34.90
CA SER A 49 6.04 -29.96 35.25
C SER A 49 5.60 -29.08 36.43
N GLU A 50 4.31 -28.77 36.46
CA GLU A 50 3.72 -27.74 37.31
C GLU A 50 3.60 -28.16 38.79
N ALA A 51 3.65 -27.16 39.66
CA ALA A 51 3.43 -27.34 41.09
C ALA A 51 1.96 -27.07 41.47
N GLU A 52 1.20 -28.11 41.79
CA GLU A 52 -0.03 -27.99 42.59
C GLU A 52 0.03 -28.87 43.85
N ARG A 53 0.27 -28.19 44.98
CA ARG A 53 -0.31 -28.41 46.32
C ARG A 53 0.01 -29.71 47.09
N THR A 54 -0.02 -29.56 48.41
CA THR A 54 0.62 -30.43 49.41
C THR A 54 -0.44 -31.16 50.30
N PRO A 55 -0.09 -31.90 51.37
CA PRO A 55 0.23 -33.34 51.27
C PRO A 55 -0.53 -34.21 52.31
N ILE A 56 -0.83 -35.48 52.00
CA ILE A 56 -1.35 -36.45 53.01
C ILE A 56 -0.69 -37.84 52.87
N GLU A 57 0.12 -38.16 53.89
CA GLU A 57 0.39 -39.46 54.57
C GLU A 57 0.69 -40.77 53.80
N THR A 58 1.96 -41.20 53.95
CA THR A 58 2.48 -42.54 54.37
C THR A 58 2.27 -43.84 53.57
N LEU A 59 3.43 -44.46 53.26
CA LEU A 59 3.80 -45.89 53.46
C LEU A 59 2.99 -47.01 52.76
N ASP A 60 3.58 -47.72 51.77
CA ASP A 60 4.35 -48.97 52.00
C ASP A 60 4.84 -49.66 50.69
N ASP A 61 5.98 -50.36 50.81
CA ASP A 61 6.50 -51.56 50.10
C ASP A 61 6.28 -51.86 48.58
N ALA A 62 7.41 -51.72 47.84
CA ALA A 62 8.14 -52.77 47.10
C ALA A 62 7.44 -53.85 46.21
N GLU A 63 7.87 -54.00 44.94
CA GLU A 63 8.77 -55.08 44.46
C GLU A 63 8.86 -55.23 42.90
N SER A 64 10.07 -55.02 42.34
CA SER A 64 10.73 -55.87 41.30
C SER A 64 10.21 -55.84 39.82
N TYR A 65 10.95 -56.20 38.74
CA TYR A 65 12.28 -56.83 38.51
C TYR A 65 12.84 -56.51 37.07
N VAL A 66 14.18 -56.55 36.88
CA VAL A 66 14.97 -57.04 35.69
C VAL A 66 14.75 -56.41 34.28
N THR A 67 15.65 -55.64 33.61
CA THR A 67 17.01 -55.90 33.00
C THR A 67 17.03 -56.88 31.80
N VAL A 68 17.79 -56.82 30.67
CA VAL A 68 18.87 -55.98 30.01
C VAL A 68 19.12 -56.56 28.55
N PRO A 69 20.00 -56.05 27.63
CA PRO A 69 20.41 -54.70 27.18
C PRO A 69 20.56 -54.52 25.62
N SER A 70 21.18 -53.42 25.18
CA SER A 70 21.54 -52.95 23.80
C SER A 70 22.44 -53.83 22.92
N THR A 71 22.33 -53.69 21.57
CA THR A 71 23.49 -53.57 20.64
C THR A 71 23.22 -52.73 19.36
N ALA A 72 24.03 -51.68 19.18
CA ALA A 72 24.67 -51.10 17.96
C ALA A 72 23.93 -50.94 16.59
N SER A 73 24.02 -49.74 15.99
CA SER A 73 24.93 -49.44 14.85
C SER A 73 24.90 -47.94 14.43
N VAL A 74 25.95 -47.48 13.76
CA VAL A 74 26.17 -46.08 13.31
C VAL A 74 25.55 -45.84 11.92
N GLY A 75 24.97 -44.65 11.72
CA GLY A 75 24.62 -44.10 10.40
C GLY A 75 24.84 -42.59 10.36
N THR A 76 25.76 -42.14 9.52
CA THR A 76 26.10 -40.71 9.36
C THR A 76 24.98 -40.01 8.58
N SER A 77 24.08 -39.30 9.26
CA SER A 77 23.08 -38.46 8.58
C SER A 77 23.71 -37.13 8.17
N THR A 78 23.53 -36.77 6.91
CA THR A 78 23.84 -35.44 6.38
C THR A 78 23.12 -34.34 7.16
N LEU A 79 23.78 -33.20 7.31
CA LEU A 79 23.19 -31.98 7.85
C LEU A 79 21.97 -31.59 7.01
N VAL A 80 20.77 -31.73 7.57
CA VAL A 80 19.59 -31.02 7.08
C VAL A 80 19.70 -29.62 7.67
N PRO A 81 19.67 -28.54 6.87
CA PRO A 81 19.66 -27.19 7.42
C PRO A 81 18.40 -26.96 8.27
N GLU A 82 18.53 -26.12 9.29
CA GLU A 82 17.41 -25.66 10.13
C GLU A 82 16.24 -25.17 9.25
N PRO A 83 14.97 -25.39 9.63
CA PRO A 83 13.85 -24.83 8.89
C PRO A 83 13.94 -23.30 8.92
N THR A 84 14.07 -22.70 7.74
CA THR A 84 13.96 -21.27 7.55
C THR A 84 12.51 -20.87 7.77
N TRP A 85 12.23 -20.20 8.89
CA TRP A 85 11.01 -19.44 9.12
C TRP A 85 11.12 -18.11 8.37
N THR A 86 11.36 -18.20 7.07
CA THR A 86 11.27 -17.06 6.16
C THR A 86 9.79 -16.89 5.83
N ASP A 87 9.45 -15.63 5.71
CA ASP A 87 8.18 -15.03 5.34
C ASP A 87 8.66 -13.85 4.48
N THR A 88 8.47 -13.95 3.16
CA THR A 88 9.29 -13.23 2.18
C THR A 88 8.65 -11.91 1.73
N ASP A 89 7.34 -11.87 1.67
CA ASP A 89 6.46 -10.71 1.41
C ASP A 89 5.86 -10.12 2.70
N ALA A 90 5.90 -10.85 3.82
CA ALA A 90 5.47 -10.42 5.15
C ALA A 90 3.94 -10.41 5.38
N ASP A 91 3.21 -11.34 4.73
CA ASP A 91 1.77 -11.57 4.95
C ASP A 91 1.48 -12.23 6.31
N GLY A 92 2.39 -13.09 6.79
CA GLY A 92 2.28 -13.86 8.03
C GLY A 92 2.15 -15.38 7.85
N LEU A 93 2.07 -15.89 6.61
CA LEU A 93 2.45 -17.25 6.26
C LEU A 93 3.99 -17.38 6.30
N THR A 94 4.53 -18.41 5.65
CA THR A 94 5.97 -18.65 5.56
C THR A 94 6.23 -19.37 4.25
N ASP A 95 7.41 -19.19 3.63
CA ASP A 95 7.74 -19.76 2.30
C ASP A 95 7.37 -21.25 2.19
N ARG A 96 7.47 -21.97 3.31
CA ARG A 96 7.18 -23.39 3.41
C ARG A 96 5.69 -23.74 3.49
N LEU A 97 4.89 -22.91 4.16
CA LEU A 97 3.45 -23.08 4.27
C LEU A 97 2.79 -22.72 2.94
N GLU A 98 3.22 -21.63 2.30
CA GLU A 98 2.78 -21.17 0.99
C GLU A 98 3.02 -22.23 -0.09
N VAL A 99 4.25 -22.76 -0.19
CA VAL A 99 4.58 -23.92 -1.05
C VAL A 99 3.74 -25.17 -0.76
N SER A 100 3.11 -25.28 0.41
CA SER A 100 2.22 -26.40 0.75
C SER A 100 0.73 -26.13 0.46
N LEU A 101 0.33 -24.86 0.38
CA LEU A 101 -0.99 -24.41 -0.03
C LEU A 101 -1.08 -24.29 -1.56
N GLY A 102 0.00 -23.84 -2.20
CA GLY A 102 0.09 -23.60 -3.65
C GLY A 102 0.35 -22.14 -4.01
N THR A 103 0.42 -21.26 -3.01
CA THR A 103 0.56 -19.81 -3.14
C THR A 103 1.98 -19.34 -3.48
N ASP A 104 2.13 -18.08 -3.92
CA ASP A 104 3.42 -17.49 -4.32
C ASP A 104 4.07 -16.76 -3.14
N SER A 105 5.15 -17.34 -2.59
CA SER A 105 5.92 -16.75 -1.48
C SER A 105 6.76 -15.52 -1.84
N THR A 106 6.24 -14.68 -2.74
CA THR A 106 6.73 -13.33 -3.04
C THR A 106 5.58 -12.33 -3.25
N ALA A 107 4.32 -12.76 -3.06
CA ALA A 107 3.12 -11.97 -3.19
C ALA A 107 2.18 -12.30 -2.01
N ALA A 108 1.99 -11.33 -1.11
CA ALA A 108 1.15 -11.48 0.09
C ALA A 108 -0.35 -11.74 -0.19
N ASP A 109 -0.75 -11.63 -1.45
CA ASP A 109 -2.08 -11.84 -2.01
C ASP A 109 -1.82 -12.47 -3.40
N THR A 110 -2.00 -13.78 -3.49
CA THR A 110 -1.56 -14.60 -4.62
C THR A 110 -2.45 -14.45 -5.85
N ASP A 111 -3.77 -14.38 -5.67
CA ASP A 111 -4.73 -14.24 -6.77
C ASP A 111 -5.15 -12.79 -7.07
N SER A 112 -4.62 -11.83 -6.29
CA SER A 112 -4.68 -10.38 -6.42
C SER A 112 -6.09 -9.80 -6.33
N ASP A 113 -6.81 -10.20 -5.28
CA ASP A 113 -8.18 -9.79 -4.99
C ASP A 113 -8.30 -8.73 -3.85
N GLY A 114 -7.19 -8.44 -3.17
CA GLY A 114 -7.13 -7.50 -2.05
C GLY A 114 -7.29 -8.14 -0.67
N LEU A 115 -7.29 -9.46 -0.54
CA LEU A 115 -7.21 -10.21 0.72
C LEU A 115 -5.87 -10.93 0.81
N ASP A 116 -5.19 -10.84 1.96
CA ASP A 116 -3.90 -11.53 2.12
C ASP A 116 -4.07 -13.04 2.34
N ASP A 117 -3.21 -13.87 1.71
CA ASP A 117 -3.26 -15.34 1.75
C ASP A 117 -3.39 -15.87 3.20
N TRP A 118 -2.70 -15.22 4.14
CA TRP A 118 -2.78 -15.52 5.57
C TRP A 118 -4.18 -15.29 6.16
N THR A 119 -4.79 -14.15 5.86
CA THR A 119 -6.13 -13.75 6.32
C THR A 119 -7.20 -14.67 5.76
N GLU A 120 -7.09 -15.04 4.49
CA GLU A 120 -7.95 -16.03 3.85
C GLU A 120 -7.93 -17.36 4.59
N VAL A 121 -6.75 -17.99 4.63
CA VAL A 121 -6.53 -19.34 5.14
C VAL A 121 -6.81 -19.47 6.65
N LEU A 122 -6.63 -18.40 7.43
CA LEU A 122 -6.81 -18.45 8.89
C LEU A 122 -8.01 -17.68 9.45
N ARG A 123 -8.69 -16.83 8.68
CA ARG A 123 -9.86 -16.05 9.18
C ARG A 123 -11.13 -16.17 8.34
N HIS A 124 -11.04 -16.36 7.02
CA HIS A 124 -12.22 -16.31 6.14
C HIS A 124 -12.62 -17.67 5.57
N ASP A 125 -11.76 -18.69 5.64
CA ASP A 125 -12.01 -20.03 5.07
C ASP A 125 -12.23 -19.98 3.52
N THR A 126 -11.69 -18.95 2.86
CA THR A 126 -11.59 -18.76 1.39
C THR A 126 -10.42 -19.55 0.79
N ASP A 127 -10.32 -19.65 -0.54
CA ASP A 127 -9.22 -20.32 -1.25
C ASP A 127 -8.27 -19.27 -1.85
N PRO A 128 -7.00 -19.15 -1.38
CA PRO A 128 -6.05 -18.08 -1.78
C PRO A 128 -5.45 -18.25 -3.19
N LEU A 129 -6.26 -18.82 -4.08
CA LEU A 129 -5.99 -19.16 -5.47
C LEU A 129 -7.25 -18.94 -6.35
N ASP A 130 -8.35 -18.46 -5.77
CA ASP A 130 -9.66 -18.25 -6.40
C ASP A 130 -10.34 -16.99 -5.82
N ALA A 131 -10.00 -15.83 -6.39
CA ALA A 131 -10.41 -14.47 -6.03
C ALA A 131 -11.94 -14.19 -5.88
N ASP A 132 -12.80 -15.18 -6.10
CA ASP A 132 -14.27 -15.16 -5.93
C ASP A 132 -14.65 -16.56 -5.40
N SER A 133 -14.36 -16.82 -4.13
CA SER A 133 -14.41 -18.16 -3.51
C SER A 133 -15.80 -18.80 -3.55
N ASP A 134 -16.86 -17.99 -3.67
CA ASP A 134 -18.24 -18.46 -3.65
C ASP A 134 -18.95 -18.44 -5.02
N GLY A 135 -18.39 -17.71 -5.98
CA GLY A 135 -18.77 -17.71 -7.39
C GLY A 135 -19.92 -16.77 -7.74
N ASP A 136 -20.07 -15.66 -7.02
CA ASP A 136 -21.09 -14.64 -7.23
C ASP A 136 -20.60 -13.39 -7.99
N SER A 137 -19.28 -13.29 -8.21
CA SER A 137 -18.54 -12.23 -8.88
C SER A 137 -18.40 -10.90 -8.12
N PHE A 138 -18.53 -10.92 -6.80
CA PHE A 138 -17.77 -10.05 -5.92
C PHE A 138 -16.37 -10.68 -5.69
N PHE A 139 -15.40 -9.89 -5.28
CA PHE A 139 -14.06 -10.39 -4.92
C PHE A 139 -13.96 -10.51 -3.40
N ASP A 140 -13.36 -11.57 -2.87
CA ASP A 140 -13.34 -11.89 -1.44
C ASP A 140 -12.76 -10.73 -0.58
N GLY A 141 -11.70 -10.08 -1.05
CA GLY A 141 -11.09 -8.89 -0.46
C GLY A 141 -12.00 -7.66 -0.49
N THR A 142 -12.81 -7.48 -1.54
CA THR A 142 -13.82 -6.42 -1.62
C THR A 142 -15.01 -6.70 -0.71
N GLU A 143 -15.47 -7.95 -0.64
CA GLU A 143 -16.48 -8.38 0.33
C GLU A 143 -16.00 -8.17 1.77
N HIS A 144 -14.76 -8.57 2.07
CA HIS A 144 -14.13 -8.34 3.37
C HIS A 144 -14.12 -6.86 3.76
N ARG A 145 -13.68 -5.98 2.85
CA ARG A 145 -13.62 -4.51 3.03
C ARG A 145 -15.00 -3.94 3.35
N LEU A 146 -16.02 -4.36 2.61
CA LEU A 146 -17.41 -3.89 2.72
C LEU A 146 -18.22 -4.58 3.85
N GLY A 147 -17.61 -5.52 4.57
CA GLY A 147 -18.25 -6.24 5.68
C GLY A 147 -19.29 -7.28 5.25
N LEU A 148 -19.13 -7.83 4.05
CA LEU A 148 -19.88 -8.98 3.55
C LEU A 148 -19.20 -10.31 3.99
N ASP A 149 -19.58 -11.44 3.42
CA ASP A 149 -19.13 -12.78 3.86
C ASP A 149 -18.73 -13.59 2.61
N PRO A 150 -17.42 -13.67 2.29
CA PRO A 150 -16.89 -14.22 1.02
C PRO A 150 -17.02 -15.74 0.86
N THR A 151 -17.97 -16.33 1.60
CA THR A 151 -18.31 -17.75 1.55
C THR A 151 -19.82 -17.98 1.33
N VAL A 152 -20.58 -16.91 1.07
CA VAL A 152 -22.05 -16.89 1.09
C VAL A 152 -22.62 -16.11 -0.11
N PRO A 153 -22.89 -16.80 -1.25
CA PRO A 153 -23.14 -16.12 -2.53
C PRO A 153 -24.28 -15.12 -2.49
N GLU A 154 -23.97 -13.88 -2.87
CA GLU A 154 -24.93 -12.82 -3.03
C GLU A 154 -25.95 -13.14 -4.11
N ARG A 155 -27.14 -12.58 -3.88
CA ARG A 155 -28.28 -12.78 -4.77
C ARG A 155 -28.93 -11.44 -5.04
N PRO A 156 -28.18 -10.51 -5.68
CA PRO A 156 -28.67 -9.19 -5.99
C PRO A 156 -30.02 -9.25 -6.70
N SER A 157 -30.85 -8.26 -6.40
CA SER A 157 -32.04 -8.00 -7.19
C SER A 157 -31.66 -7.44 -8.57
N THR A 158 -32.65 -7.32 -9.46
CA THR A 158 -32.48 -6.63 -10.75
C THR A 158 -32.98 -5.18 -10.69
N LEU A 159 -33.07 -4.61 -9.48
CA LEU A 159 -33.40 -3.21 -9.29
C LEU A 159 -32.09 -2.47 -9.04
N ASP A 160 -31.88 -1.45 -9.85
CA ASP A 160 -30.75 -0.53 -9.88
C ASP A 160 -31.40 0.78 -10.32
N THR A 161 -31.33 1.81 -9.48
CA THR A 161 -32.23 2.99 -9.55
C THR A 161 -31.58 4.20 -10.21
N ASP A 162 -30.26 4.37 -10.12
CA ASP A 162 -29.47 5.37 -10.83
C ASP A 162 -28.76 4.82 -12.08
N GLY A 163 -28.54 3.50 -12.16
CA GLY A 163 -28.10 2.80 -13.37
C GLY A 163 -26.60 2.57 -13.45
N ASP A 164 -25.91 2.47 -12.30
CA ASP A 164 -24.46 2.35 -12.20
C ASP A 164 -23.95 0.88 -12.24
N GLY A 165 -24.88 -0.07 -12.13
CA GLY A 165 -24.60 -1.51 -12.11
C GLY A 165 -24.64 -2.15 -10.72
N LEU A 166 -24.68 -1.39 -9.62
CA LEU A 166 -24.79 -1.88 -8.24
C LEU A 166 -26.26 -1.96 -7.79
N PRO A 167 -26.78 -3.16 -7.47
CA PRO A 167 -28.22 -3.28 -7.18
C PRO A 167 -28.67 -2.69 -5.84
N ASP A 168 -29.88 -2.13 -5.83
CA ASP A 168 -30.59 -1.43 -4.73
C ASP A 168 -30.52 -2.14 -3.36
N ASP A 169 -30.36 -3.46 -3.38
CA ASP A 169 -30.27 -4.31 -2.21
C ASP A 169 -28.87 -4.58 -1.67
N ILE A 170 -27.85 -4.51 -2.52
CA ILE A 170 -26.43 -4.52 -2.15
C ILE A 170 -26.05 -3.16 -1.58
N GLU A 171 -26.38 -2.08 -2.29
CA GLU A 171 -26.12 -0.70 -1.86
C GLU A 171 -26.62 -0.42 -0.43
N ARG A 172 -27.86 -0.85 -0.16
CA ARG A 172 -28.48 -0.73 1.18
C ARG A 172 -27.68 -1.41 2.28
N ARG A 173 -26.96 -2.49 1.97
CA ARG A 173 -26.20 -3.30 2.92
C ARG A 173 -24.84 -2.67 3.19
N ILE A 174 -24.12 -2.29 2.13
CA ILE A 174 -22.78 -1.69 2.25
C ILE A 174 -22.84 -0.24 2.74
N GLY A 175 -23.88 0.52 2.38
CA GLY A 175 -24.13 1.87 2.89
C GLY A 175 -24.30 2.96 1.82
N THR A 176 -24.17 2.60 0.54
CA THR A 176 -24.25 3.52 -0.60
C THR A 176 -25.68 3.98 -0.91
N ASN A 177 -25.81 4.90 -1.88
CA ASN A 177 -27.01 5.70 -2.11
C ASN A 177 -27.59 5.56 -3.53
N ARG A 178 -28.55 4.64 -3.65
CA ARG A 178 -29.46 4.25 -4.76
C ARG A 178 -30.15 5.30 -5.62
N THR A 179 -29.71 6.54 -5.56
CA THR A 179 -30.15 7.63 -6.44
C THR A 179 -28.98 8.49 -6.92
N VAL A 180 -27.74 8.06 -6.64
CA VAL A 180 -26.47 8.71 -6.87
C VAL A 180 -25.45 7.60 -7.13
N ALA A 181 -25.18 7.34 -8.41
CA ALA A 181 -24.27 6.34 -8.97
C ALA A 181 -22.78 6.44 -8.54
N ASP A 182 -22.45 7.24 -7.54
CA ASP A 182 -21.13 7.72 -7.13
C ASP A 182 -21.34 8.37 -5.75
N THR A 183 -21.37 7.54 -4.70
CA THR A 183 -21.91 7.94 -3.39
C THR A 183 -21.00 8.95 -2.67
N ASP A 184 -19.69 8.80 -2.80
CA ASP A 184 -18.70 9.60 -2.10
C ASP A 184 -18.17 10.79 -2.93
N GLY A 185 -18.45 10.83 -4.24
CA GLY A 185 -18.00 11.85 -5.19
C GLY A 185 -16.69 11.50 -5.88
N ASP A 186 -16.34 10.21 -5.96
CA ASP A 186 -15.17 9.66 -6.61
C ASP A 186 -15.24 9.67 -8.15
N GLY A 187 -16.42 9.72 -8.75
CA GLY A 187 -16.58 9.68 -10.20
C GLY A 187 -16.14 8.37 -10.87
N LEU A 188 -15.43 7.47 -10.17
CA LEU A 188 -15.80 6.06 -10.16
C LEU A 188 -17.24 5.94 -9.65
N SER A 189 -17.92 4.89 -10.08
CA SER A 189 -19.26 4.57 -9.62
C SER A 189 -19.21 3.49 -8.54
N ASP A 190 -20.22 3.45 -7.66
CA ASP A 190 -20.29 2.44 -6.61
C ASP A 190 -20.20 1.02 -7.24
N GLY A 191 -20.85 0.81 -8.40
CA GLY A 191 -20.76 -0.41 -9.21
C GLY A 191 -19.44 -0.63 -9.98
N ALA A 192 -18.64 0.40 -10.23
CA ALA A 192 -17.28 0.26 -10.76
C ALA A 192 -16.27 -0.08 -9.66
N GLU A 193 -16.48 0.38 -8.42
CA GLU A 193 -15.61 0.13 -7.27
C GLU A 193 -15.86 -1.28 -6.70
N VAL A 194 -17.14 -1.65 -6.52
CA VAL A 194 -17.51 -2.95 -5.94
C VAL A 194 -17.28 -4.12 -6.90
N TYR A 195 -17.55 -3.95 -8.20
CA TYR A 195 -17.33 -4.97 -9.23
C TYR A 195 -16.08 -4.70 -10.08
N GLY A 196 -15.25 -3.74 -9.68
CA GLY A 196 -13.95 -3.50 -10.30
C GLY A 196 -13.00 -4.65 -9.98
N ALA A 197 -12.12 -5.02 -10.91
CA ALA A 197 -11.02 -5.90 -10.54
C ALA A 197 -10.12 -5.14 -9.53
N PRO A 198 -9.70 -5.74 -8.41
CA PRO A 198 -8.74 -5.12 -7.48
C PRO A 198 -7.39 -4.82 -8.16
N ARG A 199 -7.04 -5.56 -9.22
CA ARG A 199 -5.95 -5.22 -10.14
C ARG A 199 -6.14 -3.90 -10.92
N GLN A 200 -7.38 -3.50 -11.19
CA GLN A 200 -7.73 -2.25 -11.90
C GLN A 200 -7.97 -1.10 -10.92
N PHE A 201 -8.62 -1.33 -9.78
CA PHE A 201 -8.86 -0.32 -8.75
C PHE A 201 -8.52 -0.92 -7.37
N PRO A 202 -7.23 -0.97 -7.00
CA PRO A 202 -6.82 -1.53 -5.72
C PRO A 202 -7.44 -0.75 -4.56
N ASP A 203 -7.95 -1.48 -3.57
CA ASP A 203 -8.57 -0.98 -2.34
C ASP A 203 -9.77 -0.02 -2.50
N ALA A 204 -10.41 0.04 -3.67
CA ALA A 204 -11.51 0.97 -3.96
C ALA A 204 -12.63 0.93 -2.91
N ASP A 205 -13.08 2.09 -2.43
CA ASP A 205 -14.12 2.17 -1.41
C ASP A 205 -15.21 3.20 -1.79
N PRO A 206 -16.43 2.76 -2.16
CA PRO A 206 -17.54 3.64 -2.57
C PRO A 206 -18.08 4.52 -1.43
N LEU A 207 -17.51 4.43 -0.23
CA LEU A 207 -17.77 5.31 0.90
C LEU A 207 -16.55 6.15 1.31
N HIS A 208 -15.41 6.08 0.60
CA HIS A 208 -14.18 6.82 0.91
C HIS A 208 -13.32 7.16 -0.32
N LYS A 209 -13.30 8.45 -0.69
CA LYS A 209 -12.62 8.99 -1.89
C LYS A 209 -11.23 8.43 -2.15
N ASP A 210 -11.08 7.88 -3.34
CA ASP A 210 -9.86 7.40 -3.92
C ASP A 210 -9.29 8.39 -4.94
N LEU A 211 -7.98 8.34 -5.18
CA LEU A 211 -7.33 9.11 -6.23
C LEU A 211 -6.30 8.23 -6.91
N TYR A 212 -6.73 7.57 -7.98
CA TYR A 212 -5.89 6.75 -8.84
C TYR A 212 -5.03 7.60 -9.76
N PHE A 213 -3.71 7.39 -9.72
CA PHE A 213 -2.70 8.06 -10.54
C PHE A 213 -1.82 7.04 -11.26
N GLU A 214 -1.83 7.07 -12.58
CA GLU A 214 -0.92 6.35 -13.47
C GLU A 214 0.35 7.22 -13.60
N VAL A 215 1.53 6.65 -13.35
CA VAL A 215 2.80 7.38 -13.25
C VAL A 215 3.83 6.83 -14.24
N ASP A 216 3.95 7.53 -15.36
CA ASP A 216 4.87 7.19 -16.43
C ASP A 216 6.16 7.98 -16.33
N ALA A 217 7.28 7.33 -16.69
CA ALA A 217 8.59 7.93 -16.68
C ALA A 217 9.38 7.69 -17.97
N TYR A 218 10.11 8.72 -18.37
CA TYR A 218 11.18 8.58 -19.36
C TYR A 218 12.29 7.67 -18.83
N HIS A 219 12.91 6.87 -19.70
CA HIS A 219 13.98 5.91 -19.33
C HIS A 219 15.21 6.51 -18.60
N THR A 220 15.37 7.84 -18.60
CA THR A 220 16.43 8.58 -17.88
C THR A 220 15.97 9.18 -16.55
N VAL A 221 14.68 9.06 -16.22
CA VAL A 221 14.07 9.53 -14.97
C VAL A 221 13.76 8.32 -14.08
N THR A 222 14.32 8.31 -12.88
CA THR A 222 13.93 7.34 -11.85
C THR A 222 12.78 7.92 -11.02
N VAL A 223 11.69 7.18 -10.87
CA VAL A 223 10.54 7.59 -10.03
C VAL A 223 10.96 7.69 -8.57
N ASN A 224 10.63 8.79 -7.92
CA ASN A 224 10.91 9.02 -6.51
C ASN A 224 9.77 8.51 -5.63
N GLN A 225 9.73 7.21 -5.37
CA GLN A 225 8.66 6.56 -4.60
C GLN A 225 8.39 7.26 -3.25
N THR A 226 9.44 7.64 -2.51
CA THR A 226 9.31 8.35 -1.23
C THR A 226 8.62 9.72 -1.32
N ALA A 227 8.57 10.34 -2.50
CA ALA A 227 7.78 11.55 -2.73
C ALA A 227 6.30 11.23 -3.01
N LEU A 228 6.00 10.11 -3.68
CA LEU A 228 4.65 9.60 -3.90
C LEU A 228 4.03 9.17 -2.55
N ASP A 229 4.73 8.35 -1.76
CA ASP A 229 4.27 7.88 -0.45
C ASP A 229 3.90 9.05 0.50
N ARG A 230 4.70 10.13 0.48
CA ARG A 230 4.47 11.35 1.27
C ARG A 230 3.34 12.22 0.72
N THR A 231 3.09 12.14 -0.57
CA THR A 231 1.96 12.82 -1.23
C THR A 231 0.66 12.12 -0.82
N ALA A 232 0.61 10.79 -0.93
CA ALA A 232 -0.52 9.99 -0.45
C ALA A 232 -0.79 10.25 1.04
N ALA A 233 0.23 10.15 1.89
CA ALA A 233 0.11 10.41 3.33
C ALA A 233 -0.29 11.86 3.68
N PHE A 234 -0.13 12.83 2.78
CA PHE A 234 -0.67 14.18 2.97
C PHE A 234 -2.18 14.22 2.74
N PHE A 235 -2.64 13.69 1.60
CA PHE A 235 -4.05 13.68 1.23
C PHE A 235 -4.91 12.71 2.06
N ALA A 236 -4.32 11.61 2.56
CA ALA A 236 -4.94 10.75 3.59
C ALA A 236 -5.18 11.47 4.93
N SER A 237 -4.62 12.68 5.11
CA SER A 237 -4.89 13.56 6.27
C SER A 237 -5.69 14.82 5.91
N ALA A 238 -6.27 14.87 4.70
CA ALA A 238 -7.08 15.99 4.24
C ALA A 238 -8.39 16.08 5.05
N PRO A 239 -8.84 17.29 5.43
CA PRO A 239 -10.13 17.51 6.09
C PRO A 239 -11.27 17.57 5.05
N VAL A 240 -11.41 16.51 4.25
CA VAL A 240 -12.49 16.33 3.27
C VAL A 240 -13.35 15.16 3.73
N ASP A 241 -14.64 15.40 3.98
CA ASP A 241 -15.56 14.42 4.57
C ASP A 241 -15.93 13.30 3.59
N ASN A 242 -16.02 12.06 4.11
CA ASN A 242 -16.44 10.86 3.38
C ASN A 242 -17.79 10.31 3.92
N PRO A 243 -18.60 9.62 3.09
CA PRO A 243 -19.88 9.03 3.48
C PRO A 243 -19.85 8.14 4.73
N ASP A 244 -18.77 7.38 4.94
CA ASP A 244 -18.53 6.55 6.13
C ASP A 244 -18.32 7.36 7.43
N GLY A 245 -18.09 8.67 7.32
CA GLY A 245 -17.81 9.60 8.41
C GLY A 245 -16.32 9.74 8.75
N THR A 246 -15.41 9.21 7.93
CA THR A 246 -13.97 9.52 7.97
C THR A 246 -13.66 10.79 7.17
N THR A 247 -12.36 11.11 7.07
CA THR A 247 -11.88 12.26 6.30
C THR A 247 -10.56 11.92 5.61
N GLY A 248 -10.44 12.27 4.34
CA GLY A 248 -9.20 12.14 3.58
C GLY A 248 -9.44 11.66 2.16
N PHE A 249 -8.34 11.43 1.45
CA PHE A 249 -8.32 10.65 0.22
C PHE A 249 -7.38 9.47 0.40
N ALA A 250 -7.81 8.29 -0.01
CA ALA A 250 -6.88 7.24 -0.39
C ALA A 250 -6.26 7.64 -1.74
N VAL A 251 -4.96 7.43 -1.92
CA VAL A 251 -4.24 7.91 -3.11
C VAL A 251 -3.32 6.80 -3.59
N HIS A 252 -3.63 6.31 -4.78
CA HIS A 252 -3.04 5.12 -5.36
C HIS A 252 -2.14 5.55 -6.52
N PHE A 253 -0.84 5.29 -6.40
CA PHE A 253 0.12 5.55 -7.48
C PHE A 253 0.55 4.24 -8.11
N VAL A 254 0.11 3.98 -9.34
CA VAL A 254 0.56 2.86 -10.16
C VAL A 254 1.66 3.37 -11.09
N VAL A 255 2.85 2.79 -10.98
CA VAL A 255 4.01 3.11 -11.84
C VAL A 255 4.09 2.03 -12.93
N ASP A 256 3.82 2.40 -14.18
CA ASP A 256 3.78 1.45 -15.31
C ASP A 256 4.96 1.70 -16.29
N GLU A 257 4.76 2.50 -17.35
CA GLU A 257 5.79 2.76 -18.36
C GLU A 257 6.95 3.62 -17.86
N THR A 258 8.04 2.98 -17.43
CA THR A 258 9.28 3.65 -16.99
C THR A 258 10.43 3.68 -18.02
N ASP A 259 10.22 3.12 -19.23
CA ASP A 259 11.22 3.08 -20.33
C ASP A 259 10.78 3.90 -21.56
N LEU A 260 10.15 5.07 -21.35
CA LEU A 260 9.73 5.92 -22.47
C LEU A 260 10.92 6.58 -23.18
N THR A 261 10.88 6.62 -24.52
CA THR A 261 12.04 6.89 -25.40
C THR A 261 11.86 8.03 -26.43
N THR A 262 10.79 8.84 -26.35
CA THR A 262 10.53 9.96 -27.29
C THR A 262 10.07 11.27 -26.59
N PRO A 263 10.43 12.47 -27.09
CA PRO A 263 11.71 13.18 -27.00
C PRO A 263 11.96 13.87 -25.61
N PRO A 264 13.17 14.40 -25.31
CA PRO A 264 13.58 14.84 -23.96
C PRO A 264 12.92 16.10 -23.37
N ALA A 265 11.85 16.63 -23.98
CA ALA A 265 11.14 17.80 -23.49
C ALA A 265 9.63 17.70 -23.76
N ALA A 266 8.83 17.60 -22.70
CA ALA A 266 7.38 17.74 -22.80
C ALA A 266 7.01 19.22 -22.97
N ASN A 267 6.15 19.56 -23.93
CA ASN A 267 5.56 20.89 -24.05
C ASN A 267 4.08 20.81 -23.67
N VAL A 268 3.72 21.29 -22.49
CA VAL A 268 2.38 21.14 -21.91
C VAL A 268 1.30 21.88 -22.72
N ARG A 269 1.69 22.87 -23.54
CA ARG A 269 0.77 23.53 -24.48
C ARG A 269 0.55 22.77 -25.78
N ASP A 270 1.43 21.83 -26.11
CA ASP A 270 1.24 20.88 -27.20
C ASP A 270 0.73 19.56 -26.60
N ASN A 271 -0.54 19.57 -26.16
CA ASN A 271 -1.19 18.46 -25.46
C ASN A 271 -1.01 17.13 -26.22
N GLY A 272 -0.88 17.17 -27.55
CA GLY A 272 -0.63 16.00 -28.40
C GLY A 272 0.66 15.25 -28.07
N ALA A 273 1.72 15.93 -27.63
CA ALA A 273 2.99 15.30 -27.26
C ALA A 273 2.94 14.66 -25.86
N VAL A 274 2.15 15.24 -24.95
CA VAL A 274 1.86 14.65 -23.64
C VAL A 274 0.97 13.41 -23.87
N THR A 275 -0.17 13.56 -24.55
CA THR A 275 -1.11 12.45 -24.83
C THR A 275 -0.61 11.35 -25.76
N ALA A 276 0.54 11.51 -26.43
CA ALA A 276 1.04 10.47 -27.35
C ALA A 276 1.56 9.22 -26.64
N HIS A 277 1.86 9.33 -25.34
CA HIS A 277 2.32 8.25 -24.49
C HIS A 277 1.22 7.65 -23.60
N PHE A 278 0.08 8.33 -23.50
CA PHE A 278 -1.11 7.81 -22.82
C PHE A 278 -1.72 6.73 -23.73
N ASP A 279 -1.52 5.47 -23.38
CA ASP A 279 -2.21 4.37 -24.05
C ASP A 279 -3.64 4.19 -23.52
N GLY A 280 -3.90 4.68 -22.30
CA GLY A 280 -5.19 4.62 -21.62
C GLY A 280 -5.48 3.26 -21.01
N ALA A 281 -4.44 2.51 -20.62
CA ALA A 281 -4.57 1.22 -19.95
C ALA A 281 -5.45 1.31 -18.70
N ALA A 282 -5.23 2.30 -17.82
CA ALA A 282 -6.00 2.48 -16.60
C ALA A 282 -7.14 3.51 -16.76
N ARG A 283 -8.23 3.11 -17.44
CA ARG A 283 -9.47 3.92 -17.46
C ARG A 283 -9.98 4.08 -16.03
N GLY A 284 -10.31 5.31 -15.62
CA GLY A 284 -10.53 5.67 -14.21
C GLY A 284 -9.37 6.44 -13.57
N TYR A 285 -8.19 6.51 -14.19
CA TYR A 285 -7.02 7.13 -13.57
C TYR A 285 -6.78 8.58 -14.01
N LEU A 286 -6.23 9.36 -13.08
CA LEU A 286 -5.47 10.59 -13.36
C LEU A 286 -4.05 10.19 -13.80
N TYR A 287 -3.31 11.08 -14.47
CA TYR A 287 -2.01 10.71 -15.06
C TYR A 287 -0.89 11.68 -14.71
N ILE A 288 0.31 11.14 -14.45
CA ILE A 288 1.53 11.87 -14.14
C ILE A 288 2.63 11.46 -15.13
N TYR A 289 3.06 12.42 -15.95
CA TYR A 289 4.17 12.25 -16.89
C TYR A 289 5.47 12.80 -16.33
N LEU A 290 6.49 11.96 -16.17
CA LEU A 290 7.81 12.34 -15.68
C LEU A 290 8.85 12.40 -16.82
N ALA A 291 9.32 13.60 -17.14
CA ALA A 291 10.25 13.86 -18.25
C ALA A 291 11.57 14.48 -17.77
N GLU A 292 12.65 14.38 -18.57
CA GLU A 292 13.90 15.11 -18.27
C GLU A 292 13.67 16.62 -18.10
N THR A 293 12.80 17.21 -18.93
CA THR A 293 12.40 18.61 -18.84
C THR A 293 10.94 18.82 -19.25
N VAL A 294 10.29 19.81 -18.65
CA VAL A 294 8.92 20.24 -18.98
C VAL A 294 8.92 21.71 -19.37
N SER A 295 8.09 22.08 -20.33
CA SER A 295 8.05 23.42 -20.92
C SER A 295 6.64 23.90 -21.27
N ILE A 296 6.46 25.22 -21.30
CA ILE A 296 5.26 25.92 -21.74
C ILE A 296 5.69 26.90 -22.85
N GLY A 297 5.63 26.45 -24.11
CA GLY A 297 6.32 27.13 -25.21
C GLY A 297 7.84 27.13 -25.00
N ASP A 298 8.50 28.28 -25.17
CA ASP A 298 9.97 28.38 -25.00
C ASP A 298 10.43 28.45 -23.52
N ARG A 299 9.51 28.39 -22.55
CA ARG A 299 9.81 28.53 -21.11
C ARG A 299 9.81 27.16 -20.43
N GLY A 300 10.95 26.75 -19.86
CA GLY A 300 11.00 25.62 -18.93
C GLY A 300 10.21 25.88 -17.64
N VAL A 301 9.56 24.83 -17.13
CA VAL A 301 8.79 24.81 -15.88
C VAL A 301 9.12 23.56 -15.06
N ARG A 302 8.82 23.59 -13.75
CA ARG A 302 9.06 22.45 -12.84
C ARG A 302 8.01 21.37 -13.04
N ALA A 303 6.75 21.78 -13.06
CA ALA A 303 5.62 20.95 -13.45
C ALA A 303 4.48 21.83 -14.01
N SER A 304 3.38 21.19 -14.41
CA SER A 304 2.09 21.82 -14.71
C SER A 304 0.97 20.76 -14.75
N ALA A 305 -0.13 21.05 -14.07
CA ALA A 305 -1.38 20.32 -14.11
C ALA A 305 -2.37 20.88 -15.16
N ASN A 306 -3.14 20.00 -15.83
CA ASN A 306 -4.27 20.36 -16.69
C ASN A 306 -5.16 19.15 -17.04
N TYR A 307 -6.49 19.28 -17.02
CA TYR A 307 -7.46 18.25 -17.45
C TYR A 307 -7.17 16.82 -16.93
N GLY A 308 -6.98 16.65 -15.62
CA GLY A 308 -6.71 15.34 -15.00
C GLY A 308 -5.26 14.83 -15.15
N ARG A 309 -4.33 15.69 -15.60
CA ARG A 309 -2.96 15.29 -15.98
C ARG A 309 -1.93 16.22 -15.38
N ILE A 310 -0.77 15.68 -15.02
CA ILE A 310 0.40 16.42 -14.56
C ILE A 310 1.56 16.08 -15.50
N ALA A 311 2.34 17.07 -15.91
CA ALA A 311 3.67 16.86 -16.47
C ALA A 311 4.71 17.47 -15.53
N MET A 312 5.70 16.68 -15.10
CA MET A 312 6.71 17.10 -14.10
C MET A 312 8.14 16.78 -14.57
N ALA A 313 9.07 17.66 -14.24
CA ALA A 313 10.49 17.47 -14.47
C ALA A 313 11.06 16.46 -13.48
N GLY A 314 11.75 15.44 -13.99
CA GLY A 314 12.25 14.30 -13.21
C GLY A 314 13.29 14.65 -12.16
N ASP A 315 13.95 15.81 -12.26
CA ASP A 315 14.89 16.33 -11.27
C ASP A 315 14.23 17.09 -10.10
N ASP A 316 12.90 17.27 -10.12
CA ASP A 316 12.14 18.06 -9.14
C ASP A 316 10.92 17.31 -8.56
N GLN A 317 10.97 15.97 -8.58
CA GLN A 317 9.97 15.07 -7.99
C GLN A 317 9.93 15.18 -6.45
N THR A 318 9.29 16.23 -5.95
CA THR A 318 9.10 16.50 -4.53
C THR A 318 7.63 16.34 -4.15
N ASP A 319 7.38 15.81 -2.95
CA ASP A 319 6.06 15.79 -2.30
C ASP A 319 5.39 17.18 -2.33
N ARG A 320 6.18 18.23 -2.11
CA ARG A 320 5.77 19.63 -2.26
C ARG A 320 5.19 19.97 -3.64
N LEU A 321 5.84 19.51 -4.71
CA LEU A 321 5.41 19.81 -6.09
C LEU A 321 4.24 18.92 -6.50
N TYR A 322 4.24 17.63 -6.16
CA TYR A 322 3.09 16.76 -6.38
C TYR A 322 1.83 17.31 -5.73
N VAL A 323 1.88 17.70 -4.47
CA VAL A 323 0.72 18.23 -3.73
C VAL A 323 0.24 19.59 -4.29
N HIS A 324 1.15 20.41 -4.82
CA HIS A 324 0.80 21.65 -5.54
C HIS A 324 0.01 21.34 -6.82
N GLU A 325 0.54 20.47 -7.68
CA GLU A 325 -0.09 20.14 -8.96
C GLU A 325 -1.39 19.34 -8.78
N ILE A 326 -1.45 18.43 -7.81
CA ILE A 326 -2.69 17.72 -7.44
C ILE A 326 -3.73 18.71 -6.89
N GLY A 327 -3.33 19.69 -6.06
CA GLY A 327 -4.25 20.74 -5.61
C GLY A 327 -4.93 21.50 -6.75
N HIS A 328 -4.25 21.69 -7.89
CA HIS A 328 -4.86 22.23 -9.10
C HIS A 328 -5.84 21.27 -9.78
N LEU A 329 -5.55 19.96 -9.81
CA LEU A 329 -6.48 18.95 -10.30
C LEU A 329 -7.76 18.86 -9.45
N LEU A 330 -7.62 19.01 -8.13
CA LEU A 330 -8.73 18.92 -7.17
C LEU A 330 -9.58 20.21 -7.07
N GLY A 331 -9.25 21.27 -7.84
CA GLY A 331 -10.11 22.44 -8.01
C GLY A 331 -9.62 23.77 -7.42
N VAL A 332 -8.40 23.84 -6.86
CA VAL A 332 -7.78 25.09 -6.42
C VAL A 332 -7.10 25.78 -7.60
N HIS A 333 -7.53 26.99 -7.95
CA HIS A 333 -7.07 27.69 -9.16
C HIS A 333 -6.51 29.08 -8.84
N GLY A 334 -5.61 29.59 -9.70
CA GLY A 334 -5.06 30.96 -9.62
C GLY A 334 -6.10 32.10 -9.59
N SER A 335 -7.39 31.81 -9.82
CA SER A 335 -8.50 32.75 -9.69
C SER A 335 -9.07 32.89 -8.27
N ASP A 336 -8.76 31.97 -7.36
CA ASP A 336 -9.49 31.79 -6.10
C ASP A 336 -8.99 32.69 -4.96
N GLY A 337 -7.74 33.12 -5.05
CA GLY A 337 -7.23 34.21 -4.26
C GLY A 337 -5.89 34.72 -4.80
N PRO A 338 -5.45 35.91 -4.34
CA PRO A 338 -4.19 36.50 -4.78
C PRO A 338 -2.96 35.70 -4.32
N GLY A 339 -3.13 34.66 -3.50
CA GLY A 339 -2.03 33.81 -3.02
C GLY A 339 -1.70 32.61 -3.91
N VAL A 340 -2.68 32.08 -4.67
CA VAL A 340 -2.48 30.91 -5.55
C VAL A 340 -1.60 31.30 -6.75
N ASP A 341 -0.65 30.46 -7.12
CA ASP A 341 0.27 30.68 -8.25
C ASP A 341 1.04 32.02 -8.19
N SER A 342 1.29 32.52 -6.97
CA SER A 342 1.78 33.87 -6.78
C SER A 342 2.88 34.00 -5.73
N TYR A 343 3.56 35.16 -5.80
CA TYR A 343 4.47 35.68 -4.77
C TYR A 343 3.87 36.92 -4.08
N GLU A 344 2.57 37.20 -4.25
CA GLU A 344 1.89 38.39 -3.72
C GLU A 344 1.44 38.24 -2.25
N ALA A 345 1.25 37.00 -1.79
CA ALA A 345 1.01 36.66 -0.40
C ALA A 345 2.27 36.02 0.19
N SER A 346 2.70 36.52 1.35
CA SER A 346 3.79 35.91 2.11
C SER A 346 3.37 34.56 2.72
N VAL A 347 4.35 33.73 3.11
CA VAL A 347 4.10 32.41 3.73
C VAL A 347 3.29 32.43 5.02
N ASP A 348 3.11 33.60 5.63
CA ASP A 348 2.29 33.79 6.85
C ASP A 348 0.92 34.43 6.52
N GLU A 349 0.73 35.02 5.33
CA GLU A 349 -0.57 35.55 4.84
C GLU A 349 -1.41 34.49 4.11
N TYR A 350 -0.77 33.62 3.32
CA TYR A 350 -1.41 32.49 2.67
C TYR A 350 -0.47 31.28 2.82
N PRO A 351 -0.59 30.54 3.94
CA PRO A 351 0.34 29.47 4.31
C PRO A 351 0.04 28.15 3.58
N SER A 352 -0.19 28.22 2.27
CA SER A 352 -0.55 27.08 1.42
C SER A 352 0.55 26.76 0.41
N ILE A 353 0.77 25.46 0.19
CA ILE A 353 1.58 24.91 -0.90
C ILE A 353 1.17 25.41 -2.30
N MET A 354 -0.05 25.90 -2.46
CA MET A 354 -0.56 26.53 -3.69
C MET A 354 0.06 27.91 -4.00
N SER A 355 0.80 28.51 -3.05
CA SER A 355 1.62 29.71 -3.27
C SER A 355 3.04 29.38 -3.71
N TYR A 356 3.60 30.13 -4.66
CA TYR A 356 5.01 29.96 -5.04
C TYR A 356 5.97 30.39 -3.93
N GLU A 357 5.62 31.39 -3.12
CA GLU A 357 6.42 31.80 -1.96
C GLU A 357 6.46 30.67 -0.91
N TYR A 358 5.34 29.98 -0.68
CA TYR A 358 5.29 28.84 0.23
C TYR A 358 5.95 27.59 -0.34
N LEU A 359 5.69 27.25 -1.61
CA LEU A 359 6.25 26.09 -2.31
C LEU A 359 7.77 26.08 -2.23
N ASN A 360 8.41 27.23 -2.44
CA ASN A 360 9.86 27.41 -2.37
C ASN A 360 10.41 27.66 -0.94
N SER A 361 9.58 27.53 0.09
CA SER A 361 9.98 27.69 1.50
C SER A 361 10.28 26.36 2.19
N ASN A 362 11.02 26.42 3.30
CA ASN A 362 11.30 25.28 4.19
C ASN A 362 10.19 25.04 5.25
N ARG A 363 8.95 25.49 5.01
CA ARG A 363 7.81 25.25 5.91
C ARG A 363 7.28 23.80 5.75
N LYS A 364 6.69 23.23 6.81
CA LYS A 364 5.97 21.94 6.70
C LYS A 364 4.90 22.03 5.61
N LEU A 365 4.72 20.95 4.86
CA LEU A 365 3.64 20.81 3.87
C LEU A 365 2.26 21.10 4.50
N ARG A 366 1.42 21.86 3.78
CA ARG A 366 0.15 22.43 4.25
C ARG A 366 -0.64 23.03 3.07
N MET A 367 -1.97 22.98 3.15
CA MET A 367 -2.89 23.86 2.41
C MET A 367 -3.58 24.83 3.39
N ALA A 368 -4.11 25.95 2.89
CA ALA A 368 -4.73 26.98 3.72
C ALA A 368 -6.18 26.64 4.10
N ALA A 369 -6.63 27.14 5.24
CA ALA A 369 -7.98 26.96 5.78
C ALA A 369 -8.79 28.27 5.77
N GLY A 370 -8.36 29.28 5.01
CA GLY A 370 -9.03 30.58 4.83
C GLY A 370 -9.14 31.48 6.06
N ASP A 371 -8.73 31.03 7.26
CA ASP A 371 -8.84 31.80 8.51
C ASP A 371 -7.59 32.65 8.83
N GLU A 372 -6.52 32.49 8.05
CA GLU A 372 -5.18 33.02 8.40
C GLU A 372 -5.00 34.50 8.05
N SER A 373 -5.56 34.95 6.92
CA SER A 373 -5.55 36.36 6.52
C SER A 373 -6.61 36.69 5.46
N PRO A 374 -6.90 37.97 5.18
CA PRO A 374 -7.79 38.38 4.07
C PRO A 374 -7.26 38.07 2.66
N LYS A 375 -6.04 37.56 2.51
CA LYS A 375 -5.49 37.00 1.26
C LYS A 375 -5.57 35.47 1.23
N SER A 376 -5.96 34.83 2.32
CA SER A 376 -6.05 33.38 2.45
C SER A 376 -7.41 32.92 1.95
N ASN A 377 -7.41 32.11 0.91
CA ASN A 377 -8.53 31.30 0.50
C ASN A 377 -8.49 29.96 1.26
N ASP A 378 -9.66 29.35 1.47
CA ASP A 378 -9.76 28.01 2.07
C ASP A 378 -9.66 26.99 0.94
N ASP A 379 -8.49 26.38 0.81
CA ASP A 379 -8.17 25.46 -0.26
C ASP A 379 -8.97 24.16 -0.13
N TRP A 380 -9.26 23.73 1.10
CA TRP A 380 -10.00 22.50 1.37
C TRP A 380 -11.50 22.67 1.13
N ASP A 381 -12.05 23.84 1.45
CA ASP A 381 -13.42 24.24 1.11
C ASP A 381 -13.58 24.46 -0.41
N ASP A 382 -12.55 24.91 -1.12
CA ASP A 382 -12.56 24.92 -2.59
C ASP A 382 -12.45 23.51 -3.19
N ILE A 383 -11.58 22.64 -2.68
CA ILE A 383 -11.53 21.21 -3.09
C ILE A 383 -12.90 20.56 -2.85
N SER A 384 -13.43 20.63 -1.63
CA SER A 384 -14.69 19.96 -1.24
C SER A 384 -15.92 20.40 -2.04
N ARG A 385 -15.90 21.62 -2.62
CA ARG A 385 -16.99 22.15 -3.45
C ARG A 385 -16.81 21.95 -4.95
N ARG A 386 -15.56 21.80 -5.39
CA ARG A 386 -15.18 21.91 -6.82
C ARG A 386 -14.39 20.71 -7.30
N PHE A 387 -14.50 19.61 -6.58
CA PHE A 387 -14.10 18.27 -6.96
C PHE A 387 -14.87 17.83 -8.22
N ALA A 388 -14.52 18.44 -9.34
CA ALA A 388 -15.11 18.24 -10.64
C ALA A 388 -14.13 17.35 -11.41
N ARG A 389 -14.31 16.05 -11.23
CA ARG A 389 -13.34 15.06 -11.71
C ARG A 389 -13.28 15.05 -13.23
N TRP A 390 -12.04 14.95 -13.72
CA TRP A 390 -11.69 14.85 -15.15
C TRP A 390 -11.44 13.39 -15.56
N ILE A 391 -11.91 12.45 -14.74
CA ILE A 391 -11.70 11.02 -14.89
C ILE A 391 -12.56 10.49 -16.05
N ASP A 392 -11.98 9.65 -16.91
CA ASP A 392 -12.75 8.90 -17.93
C ASP A 392 -13.17 7.54 -17.38
N THR A 393 -14.38 7.49 -16.82
CA THR A 393 -15.05 6.26 -16.39
C THR A 393 -16.00 5.68 -17.44
N ALA A 394 -16.03 6.24 -18.66
CA ALA A 394 -17.09 5.96 -19.62
C ALA A 394 -17.16 4.48 -20.03
N GLY A 395 -18.11 3.74 -19.45
CA GLY A 395 -18.37 2.33 -19.73
C GLY A 395 -17.88 1.34 -18.66
N LEU A 396 -17.27 1.79 -17.56
CA LEU A 396 -17.01 0.94 -16.39
C LEU A 396 -18.33 0.37 -15.83
N ASP A 397 -19.34 1.23 -15.70
CA ASP A 397 -20.72 0.93 -15.25
C ASP A 397 -21.47 -0.07 -16.15
N SER A 398 -20.97 -0.35 -17.36
CA SER A 398 -21.78 -0.97 -18.43
C SER A 398 -21.47 -2.44 -18.75
N GLU A 399 -20.41 -3.01 -18.17
CA GLU A 399 -20.08 -4.43 -18.37
C GLU A 399 -20.81 -5.32 -17.35
N PRO A 400 -21.63 -6.30 -17.80
CA PRO A 400 -22.32 -7.22 -16.92
C PRO A 400 -21.34 -8.00 -16.05
N VAL A 401 -21.67 -8.13 -14.77
CA VAL A 401 -20.98 -8.90 -13.73
C VAL A 401 -20.29 -10.17 -14.28
N ALA A 402 -21.04 -11.05 -14.94
CA ALA A 402 -20.56 -12.33 -15.50
C ALA A 402 -19.54 -12.24 -16.67
N ASN A 403 -19.09 -11.06 -17.07
CA ASN A 403 -18.17 -10.83 -18.20
C ASN A 403 -16.77 -10.36 -17.73
N ARG A 404 -16.65 -9.83 -16.50
CA ARG A 404 -15.44 -9.16 -16.00
C ARG A 404 -14.28 -10.13 -15.70
N GLN A 405 -14.56 -11.28 -15.09
CA GLN A 405 -13.56 -12.32 -14.76
C GLN A 405 -12.68 -12.71 -15.97
N THR A 406 -13.28 -12.86 -17.15
CA THR A 406 -12.56 -13.35 -18.35
C THR A 406 -11.57 -12.34 -18.98
N ALA A 407 -11.57 -11.08 -18.52
CA ALA A 407 -10.59 -10.08 -18.94
C ALA A 407 -9.31 -10.07 -18.06
N SER A 408 -9.42 -10.54 -16.81
CA SER A 408 -8.30 -10.61 -15.85
C SER A 408 -7.31 -11.75 -16.17
N ASP A 409 -7.80 -12.85 -16.77
CA ASP A 409 -7.01 -14.04 -17.12
C ASP A 409 -5.88 -13.80 -18.15
N THR A 410 -5.85 -12.64 -18.83
CA THR A 410 -4.72 -12.28 -19.68
C THR A 410 -3.64 -11.58 -18.87
N ALA A 411 -2.74 -12.38 -18.29
CA ALA A 411 -1.45 -11.90 -17.79
C ALA A 411 -0.80 -10.91 -18.79
N PRO A 412 -0.15 -9.82 -18.32
CA PRO A 412 0.51 -8.87 -19.19
C PRO A 412 1.50 -9.62 -20.10
N PRO A 413 1.56 -9.31 -21.41
CA PRO A 413 2.30 -10.12 -22.37
C PRO A 413 3.80 -10.09 -22.08
N SER A 414 4.27 -11.09 -21.32
CA SER A 414 5.69 -11.32 -21.02
C SER A 414 6.51 -11.18 -22.30
N GLN A 415 7.57 -10.36 -22.25
CA GLN A 415 8.22 -9.76 -23.42
C GLN A 415 8.57 -10.76 -24.54
N ALA A 416 7.62 -10.97 -25.45
CA ALA A 416 7.82 -11.73 -26.67
C ALA A 416 8.49 -10.81 -27.70
N THR A 417 9.81 -10.67 -27.58
CA THR A 417 10.64 -9.97 -28.57
C THR A 417 10.37 -10.52 -29.97
N ASP A 418 9.71 -9.76 -30.86
CA ASP A 418 9.66 -10.15 -32.28
C ASP A 418 9.71 -8.97 -33.26
N ARG A 419 10.73 -9.07 -34.13
CA ARG A 419 10.80 -8.55 -35.51
C ARG A 419 10.44 -7.08 -35.76
N HIS A 420 11.50 -6.29 -35.72
CA HIS A 420 11.83 -5.53 -36.93
C HIS A 420 12.38 -6.45 -38.04
N THR A 421 11.56 -6.73 -39.05
CA THR A 421 11.90 -6.39 -40.45
C THR A 421 10.69 -6.59 -41.37
N ARG A 422 10.23 -5.49 -41.96
CA ARG A 422 9.45 -5.54 -43.21
C ARG A 422 10.40 -5.90 -44.35
N GLU A 423 10.01 -6.83 -45.21
CA GLU A 423 10.36 -6.67 -46.63
C GLU A 423 9.27 -7.24 -47.54
N GLN A 424 9.01 -6.51 -48.62
CA GLN A 424 8.02 -6.86 -49.63
C GLN A 424 8.60 -7.94 -50.55
N HIS A 425 7.77 -8.85 -51.07
CA HIS A 425 7.78 -9.08 -52.52
C HIS A 425 6.52 -9.80 -53.02
N ALA A 426 6.20 -9.56 -54.29
CA ALA A 426 4.92 -9.90 -54.89
C ALA A 426 4.99 -11.17 -55.76
N ARG A 427 3.84 -11.83 -55.94
CA ARG A 427 3.46 -12.74 -57.05
C ARG A 427 4.43 -13.89 -57.39
N PHE A 428 3.97 -15.14 -57.29
CA PHE A 428 3.46 -15.88 -58.47
C PHE A 428 3.10 -17.35 -58.13
N ARG A 429 2.01 -17.81 -58.76
CA ARG A 429 1.48 -19.19 -58.86
C ARG A 429 0.70 -19.72 -57.66
#